data_AF-A0A7S3BIN0-F1
#
_entry.id   AF-A0A7S3BIN0-F1
#
_cell.length_a   1.000
_cell.length_b   1.000
_cell.length_c   1.000
_cell.angle_alpha   90.00
_cell.angle_beta   90.00
_cell.angle_gamma   90.00
#
_symmetry.space_group_name_H-M   'P 1'
#
loop_
_entity.id
_entity.type
_entity.pdbx_description
1 polymer ?
#
loop_
_entity_poly.entity_id
_entity_poly.type
_entity_poly.pdbx_seq_one_letter_code
_entity_poly.pdbx_strand_id
1 'polypeptide(L)'
;IVTSVVPPELPMELSMAVNNSLIGLARHGVFCTEPFRIPMAGKIGVACFDKTGTLTSDSLRWRGVAAARLTQREGEASADEEAESGPAAAAIVRGEDIPREAEFVLGACHSLIHVAGSTAPVGDPIERVAMAGVGWVYAASGVASRSRQAAAPGRAACRLTLLRRHHFSSE
;
A
#
# COMPACT_ATOMS: atom_id res chain seq x y z
N ILE A 1 -8.78 18.96 -60.92
CA ILE A 1 -9.90 18.65 -59.99
C ILE A 1 -9.45 17.63 -58.96
N VAL A 2 -9.12 16.38 -59.30
CA VAL A 2 -8.72 15.36 -58.29
C VAL A 2 -7.41 15.71 -57.56
N THR A 3 -6.43 16.29 -58.24
CA THR A 3 -5.11 16.64 -57.66
C THR A 3 -5.09 17.95 -56.86
N SER A 4 -6.17 18.73 -56.88
CA SER A 4 -6.24 20.06 -56.26
C SER A 4 -7.15 20.11 -55.02
N VAL A 5 -7.78 18.99 -54.66
CA VAL A 5 -8.74 18.91 -53.54
C VAL A 5 -8.03 18.68 -52.20
N VAL A 6 -6.83 18.10 -52.22
CA VAL A 6 -6.00 17.92 -51.02
C VAL A 6 -4.86 18.94 -51.06
N PRO A 7 -4.75 19.84 -50.08
CA PRO A 7 -3.64 20.79 -50.01
C PRO A 7 -2.30 20.04 -49.91
N PRO A 8 -1.30 20.34 -50.76
CA PRO A 8 0.00 19.67 -50.71
C PRO A 8 0.80 19.98 -49.43
N GLU A 9 0.44 21.02 -48.68
CA GLU A 9 1.07 21.43 -47.42
C GLU A 9 0.59 20.64 -46.20
N LEU A 10 -0.55 19.94 -46.32
CA LEU A 10 -1.21 19.26 -45.19
C LEU A 10 -0.31 18.22 -44.48
N PRO A 11 0.51 17.41 -45.18
CA PRO A 11 1.47 16.51 -44.51
C PRO A 11 2.56 17.24 -43.71
N MET A 12 2.97 18.43 -44.18
CA MET A 12 4.01 19.23 -43.52
C MET A 12 3.49 19.83 -42.22
N GLU A 13 2.27 20.40 -42.25
CA GLU A 13 1.58 20.95 -41.08
C GLU A 13 1.37 19.90 -39.99
N LEU A 14 0.89 18.70 -40.37
CA LEU A 14 0.71 17.60 -39.42
C LEU A 14 2.05 17.19 -38.79
N SER A 15 3.13 17.18 -39.56
CA SER A 15 4.47 16.84 -39.08
C SER A 15 5.00 17.89 -38.09
N MET A 16 4.81 19.18 -38.37
CA MET A 16 5.20 20.27 -37.46
C MET A 16 4.41 20.22 -36.14
N ALA A 17 3.10 20.00 -36.21
CA ALA A 17 2.25 19.87 -35.03
C ALA A 17 2.68 18.69 -34.13
N VAL A 18 2.96 17.53 -34.72
CA VAL A 18 3.43 16.34 -34.00
C VAL A 18 4.81 16.60 -33.38
N ASN A 19 5.75 17.20 -34.11
CA ASN A 19 7.09 17.47 -33.60
C ASN A 19 7.09 18.48 -32.44
N ASN A 20 6.31 19.56 -32.55
CA ASN A 20 6.12 20.50 -31.46
C ASN A 20 5.51 19.83 -30.22
N SER A 21 4.58 18.89 -30.42
CA SER A 21 3.99 18.10 -29.34
C SER A 21 5.02 17.19 -28.65
N LEU A 22 5.92 16.55 -29.41
CA LEU A 22 6.99 15.73 -28.84
C LEU A 22 7.93 16.54 -27.94
N ILE A 23 8.34 17.73 -28.38
CA ILE A 23 9.19 18.63 -27.59
C ILE A 23 8.46 19.08 -26.31
N GLY A 24 7.17 19.41 -26.41
CA GLY A 24 6.34 19.79 -25.28
C GLY A 24 6.17 18.67 -24.25
N LEU A 25 5.90 17.45 -24.71
CA LEU A 25 5.74 16.27 -23.85
C LEU A 25 7.07 15.85 -23.18
N ALA A 26 8.18 15.91 -23.92
CA ALA A 26 9.50 15.59 -23.38
C ALA A 26 9.90 16.50 -22.22
N ARG A 27 9.52 17.78 -22.24
CA ARG A 27 9.73 18.71 -21.13
C ARG A 27 9.01 18.29 -19.84
N HIS A 28 7.98 17.46 -19.94
CA HIS A 28 7.23 16.91 -18.81
C HIS A 28 7.65 15.46 -18.48
N GLY A 29 8.75 14.98 -19.06
CA GLY A 29 9.21 13.60 -18.89
C GLY A 29 8.32 12.56 -19.58
N VAL A 30 7.45 12.98 -20.50
CA VAL A 30 6.60 12.08 -21.28
C VAL A 30 7.26 11.82 -22.64
N PHE A 31 7.69 10.58 -22.86
CA PHE A 31 8.39 10.18 -24.07
C PHE A 31 7.48 9.31 -24.96
N CYS A 32 7.22 9.76 -26.18
CA CYS A 32 6.37 9.04 -27.13
C CYS A 32 7.22 8.23 -28.10
N THR A 33 6.95 6.92 -28.20
CA THR A 33 7.57 6.02 -29.19
C THR A 33 6.86 6.04 -30.54
N GLU A 34 5.57 6.40 -30.57
CA GLU A 34 4.73 6.44 -31.77
C GLU A 34 4.06 7.83 -31.91
N PRO A 35 4.73 8.82 -32.54
CA PRO A 35 4.28 10.23 -32.56
C PRO A 35 2.92 10.46 -33.22
N PHE A 36 2.57 9.65 -34.22
CA PHE A 36 1.31 9.77 -34.95
C PHE A 36 0.07 9.39 -34.12
N ARG A 37 0.25 8.83 -32.90
CA ARG A 37 -0.85 8.60 -31.96
C ARG A 37 -1.24 9.85 -31.16
N ILE A 38 -0.39 10.86 -31.09
CA ILE A 38 -0.65 12.08 -30.29
C ILE A 38 -1.97 12.74 -30.68
N PRO A 39 -2.31 12.96 -31.97
CA PRO A 39 -3.60 13.54 -32.36
C PRO A 39 -4.80 12.66 -32.00
N MET A 40 -4.62 11.34 -31.85
CA MET A 40 -5.70 10.43 -31.45
C MET A 40 -6.06 10.56 -29.97
N ALA A 41 -5.12 11.02 -29.13
CA ALA A 41 -5.35 11.19 -27.70
C ALA A 41 -6.49 12.19 -27.38
N GLY A 42 -6.72 13.18 -28.25
CA GLY A 42 -7.84 14.12 -28.13
C GLY A 42 -9.22 13.53 -28.44
N LYS A 43 -9.29 12.27 -28.88
CA LYS A 43 -10.54 11.58 -29.26
C LYS A 43 -10.91 10.44 -28.31
N ILE A 44 -10.22 10.31 -27.18
CA ILE A 44 -10.46 9.24 -26.21
C ILE A 44 -11.81 9.46 -25.53
N GLY A 45 -12.70 8.45 -25.57
CA GLY A 45 -13.98 8.45 -24.85
C GLY A 45 -13.99 7.62 -23.56
N VAL A 46 -12.99 6.74 -23.38
CA VAL A 46 -12.86 5.85 -22.21
C VAL A 46 -11.39 5.80 -21.81
N ALA A 47 -11.10 5.99 -20.52
CA ALA A 47 -9.77 5.84 -19.95
C ALA A 47 -9.76 4.66 -18.96
N CYS A 48 -8.93 3.66 -19.25
CA CYS A 48 -8.72 2.53 -18.35
C CYS A 48 -7.50 2.81 -17.48
N PHE A 49 -7.63 2.62 -16.17
CA PHE A 49 -6.53 2.74 -15.22
C PHE A 49 -6.18 1.37 -14.67
N ASP A 50 -4.89 1.04 -14.66
CA ASP A 50 -4.40 -0.10 -13.91
C ASP A 50 -4.25 0.27 -12.42
N LYS A 51 -4.41 -0.70 -11.52
CA LYS A 51 -4.34 -0.44 -10.08
C LYS A 51 -2.89 -0.43 -9.60
N THR A 52 -2.19 -1.56 -9.74
CA THR A 52 -0.89 -1.79 -9.09
C THR A 52 0.24 -1.17 -9.92
N GLY A 53 1.02 -0.26 -9.34
CA GLY A 53 2.10 0.43 -10.07
C GLY A 53 1.64 1.64 -10.87
N THR A 54 0.33 1.92 -10.92
CA THR A 54 -0.25 3.14 -11.52
C THR A 54 -1.02 3.96 -10.47
N LEU A 55 -2.16 3.45 -9.98
CA LEU A 55 -2.94 4.14 -8.94
C LEU A 55 -2.34 3.97 -7.54
N THR A 56 -1.75 2.81 -7.28
CA THR A 56 -1.14 2.50 -5.98
C THR A 56 0.35 2.20 -6.13
N SER A 57 1.15 2.72 -5.19
CA SER A 57 2.49 2.20 -4.96
C SER A 57 2.42 0.74 -4.50
N ASP A 58 3.47 0.00 -4.82
CA ASP A 58 3.81 -1.33 -4.31
C ASP A 58 4.17 -1.34 -2.80
N SER A 59 4.40 -0.17 -2.20
CA SER A 59 4.71 -0.03 -0.79
C SER A 59 3.45 -0.05 0.08
N LEU A 60 3.48 -0.89 1.11
CA LEU A 60 2.44 -0.95 2.13
C LEU A 60 2.80 -0.05 3.32
N ARG A 61 1.79 0.64 3.87
CA ARG A 61 1.95 1.52 5.03
C ARG A 61 1.03 1.09 6.16
N TRP A 62 1.61 0.96 7.35
CA TRP A 62 0.86 0.66 8.57
C TRP A 62 -0.04 1.83 8.93
N ARG A 63 -1.32 1.54 9.17
CA ARG A 63 -2.27 2.53 9.69
C ARG A 63 -2.60 2.36 11.16
N GLY A 64 -2.59 1.15 11.69
CA GLY A 64 -3.02 0.83 13.05
C GLY A 64 -3.87 -0.43 13.09
N VAL A 65 -4.39 -0.75 14.27
CA VAL A 65 -5.29 -1.89 14.49
C VAL A 65 -6.72 -1.38 14.54
N ALA A 66 -7.60 -1.95 13.73
CA ALA A 66 -9.03 -1.74 13.86
C ALA A 66 -9.51 -2.44 15.14
N ALA A 67 -9.77 -1.68 16.20
CA ALA A 67 -10.36 -2.24 17.39
C ALA A 67 -11.86 -2.38 17.16
N ALA A 68 -12.32 -3.60 16.88
CA ALA A 68 -13.73 -3.90 17.08
C ALA A 68 -14.06 -3.53 18.54
N ARG A 69 -15.24 -2.97 18.78
CA ARG A 69 -15.71 -2.69 20.14
C ARG A 69 -15.84 -4.02 20.89
N LEU A 70 -14.73 -4.51 21.46
CA LEU A 70 -14.68 -5.64 22.38
C LEU A 70 -15.43 -5.31 23.70
N THR A 71 -16.03 -4.13 23.80
CA THR A 71 -16.79 -3.61 24.93
C THR A 71 -18.29 -3.86 24.87
N GLN A 72 -18.83 -4.62 23.91
CA GLN A 72 -20.12 -5.27 24.16
C GLN A 72 -19.88 -6.52 25.00
N ARG A 73 -19.69 -6.27 26.30
CA ARG A 73 -19.99 -7.24 27.35
C ARG A 73 -21.40 -7.75 27.05
N GLU A 74 -21.58 -9.05 26.86
CA GLU A 74 -22.88 -9.68 26.67
C GLU A 74 -23.83 -9.17 27.78
N GLY A 75 -24.73 -8.22 27.48
CA GLY A 75 -25.67 -7.73 28.49
C GLY A 75 -26.26 -6.32 28.37
N GLU A 76 -25.69 -5.37 27.63
CA GLU A 76 -26.25 -4.01 27.61
C GLU A 76 -26.39 -3.47 26.18
N ALA A 77 -27.52 -3.82 25.55
CA ALA A 77 -28.04 -3.09 24.41
C ALA A 77 -28.67 -1.79 24.93
N SER A 78 -27.93 -0.68 24.85
CA SER A 78 -28.57 0.64 24.72
C SER A 78 -28.61 0.97 23.23
N ALA A 79 -29.84 1.12 22.75
CA ALA A 79 -30.17 1.66 21.46
C ALA A 79 -29.73 3.14 21.39
N ASP A 80 -29.69 3.66 20.16
CA ASP A 80 -29.38 5.03 19.76
C ASP A 80 -27.86 5.23 19.54
N GLU A 81 -27.34 5.51 18.35
CA GLU A 81 -27.84 6.36 17.28
C GLU A 81 -27.40 5.87 15.88
N GLU A 82 -28.22 6.21 14.90
CA GLU A 82 -28.05 5.99 13.47
C GLU A 82 -26.79 6.73 12.94
N ALA A 83 -25.78 5.97 12.52
CA ALA A 83 -24.68 6.49 11.71
C ALA A 83 -24.66 5.74 10.37
N GLU A 84 -24.93 6.50 9.33
CA GLU A 84 -25.01 6.08 7.93
C GLU A 84 -23.77 5.31 7.44
N SER A 85 -24.03 4.24 6.68
CA SER A 85 -23.23 3.79 5.52
C SER A 85 -21.80 3.27 5.74
N GLY A 86 -21.69 1.99 6.11
CA GLY A 86 -20.47 1.17 6.03
C GLY A 86 -20.29 0.29 7.28
N PRO A 87 -19.50 -0.82 7.24
CA PRO A 87 -19.16 -1.54 8.46
C PRO A 87 -18.53 -0.51 9.40
N ALA A 88 -19.24 -0.17 10.49
CA ALA A 88 -18.95 0.95 11.38
C ALA A 88 -17.44 1.10 11.53
N ALA A 89 -16.90 2.24 11.07
CA ALA A 89 -15.46 2.47 10.99
C ALA A 89 -14.82 2.19 12.35
N ALA A 90 -14.36 0.95 12.54
CA ALA A 90 -13.77 0.51 13.78
C ALA A 90 -12.61 1.46 14.05
N ALA A 91 -12.62 2.11 15.21
CA ALA A 91 -11.63 3.12 15.54
C ALA A 91 -10.25 2.52 15.31
N ILE A 92 -9.45 3.15 14.44
CA ILE A 92 -8.09 2.69 14.15
C ILE A 92 -7.21 3.16 15.30
N VAL A 93 -6.80 2.21 16.11
CA VAL A 93 -5.96 2.40 17.28
C VAL A 93 -4.48 2.30 16.93
N ARG A 94 -3.64 3.11 17.58
CA ARG A 94 -2.22 3.27 17.25
C ARG A 94 -1.36 3.36 18.52
N GLY A 95 -0.07 3.07 18.36
CA GLY A 95 0.91 3.25 19.42
C GLY A 95 0.53 2.46 20.67
N GLU A 96 0.50 3.15 21.81
CA GLU A 96 0.27 2.55 23.13
C GLU A 96 -1.16 2.07 23.34
N ASP A 97 -2.12 2.64 22.62
CA ASP A 97 -3.53 2.27 22.72
C ASP A 97 -3.81 0.89 22.12
N ILE A 98 -2.88 0.34 21.31
CA ILE A 98 -3.04 -0.99 20.73
C ILE A 98 -3.12 -2.02 21.87
N PRO A 99 -4.16 -2.88 21.90
CA PRO A 99 -4.29 -3.94 22.89
C PRO A 99 -3.07 -4.86 22.90
N ARG A 100 -2.61 -5.26 24.07
CA ARG A 100 -1.40 -6.11 24.22
C ARG A 100 -1.53 -7.42 23.48
N GLU A 101 -2.73 -7.98 23.47
CA GLU A 101 -3.06 -9.23 22.78
C GLU A 101 -2.84 -9.08 21.27
N ALA A 102 -3.27 -7.96 20.69
CA ALA A 102 -3.07 -7.67 19.27
C ALA A 102 -1.58 -7.48 18.94
N GLU A 103 -0.82 -6.80 19.80
CA GLU A 103 0.62 -6.67 19.64
C GLU A 103 1.34 -8.03 19.70
N PHE A 104 0.95 -8.91 20.62
CA PHE A 104 1.54 -10.24 20.76
C PHE A 104 1.21 -11.13 19.57
N VAL A 105 -0.02 -11.10 19.08
CA VAL A 105 -0.41 -11.85 17.88
C VAL A 105 0.38 -11.35 16.67
N LEU A 106 0.48 -10.03 16.44
CA LEU A 106 1.26 -9.48 15.33
C LEU A 106 2.77 -9.73 15.46
N GLY A 107 3.28 -9.80 16.69
CA GLY A 107 4.68 -10.12 16.99
C GLY A 107 5.01 -11.61 16.89
N ALA A 108 4.04 -12.52 17.04
CA ALA A 108 4.27 -13.97 17.05
C ALA A 108 3.78 -14.70 15.80
N CYS A 109 2.64 -14.28 15.23
CA CYS A 109 1.98 -14.94 14.11
C CYS A 109 2.46 -14.35 12.78
N HIS A 110 3.71 -14.63 12.42
CA HIS A 110 4.31 -14.20 11.16
C HIS A 110 5.23 -15.28 10.59
N SER A 111 5.47 -15.22 9.29
CA SER A 111 6.37 -16.11 8.55
C SER A 111 7.75 -15.51 8.28
N LEU A 112 8.01 -14.26 8.70
CA LEU A 112 9.30 -13.59 8.52
C LEU A 112 10.52 -14.42 8.97
N ILE A 113 11.59 -14.35 8.19
CA ILE A 113 12.87 -15.04 8.41
C ILE A 113 14.05 -14.07 8.29
N HIS A 114 15.18 -14.40 8.91
CA HIS A 114 16.45 -13.72 8.64
C HIS A 114 17.25 -14.55 7.63
N VAL A 115 17.75 -13.88 6.60
CA VAL A 115 18.67 -14.47 5.62
C VAL A 115 20.08 -13.99 5.96
N ALA A 116 21.08 -14.87 5.86
CA ALA A 116 22.47 -14.52 6.10
C ALA A 116 22.90 -13.34 5.22
N GLY A 117 23.51 -12.31 5.82
CA GLY A 117 23.91 -11.08 5.14
C GLY A 117 22.82 -9.99 5.05
N SER A 118 21.56 -10.29 5.44
CA SER A 118 20.51 -9.26 5.57
C SER A 118 20.44 -8.74 7.01
N THR A 119 20.36 -7.42 7.16
CA THR A 119 20.14 -6.75 8.45
C THR A 119 18.67 -6.74 8.87
N ALA A 120 17.76 -6.95 7.92
CA ALA A 120 16.31 -6.91 8.14
C ALA A 120 15.65 -8.27 7.85
N PRO A 121 14.53 -8.59 8.52
CA PRO A 121 13.76 -9.77 8.20
C PRO A 121 13.16 -9.70 6.79
N VAL A 122 13.15 -10.84 6.12
CA VAL A 122 12.59 -11.06 4.79
C VAL A 122 11.31 -11.87 4.93
N GLY A 123 10.29 -11.54 4.12
CA GLY A 123 8.99 -12.20 4.12
C GLY A 123 7.92 -11.32 3.49
N ASP A 124 6.66 -11.62 3.78
CA ASP A 124 5.51 -10.87 3.26
C ASP A 124 5.63 -9.37 3.64
N PRO A 125 5.53 -8.44 2.68
CA PRO A 125 5.51 -7.01 2.96
C PRO A 125 4.45 -6.57 3.98
N ILE A 126 3.28 -7.22 4.01
CA ILE A 126 2.19 -6.96 4.98
C ILE A 126 2.69 -7.25 6.40
N GLU A 127 3.27 -8.44 6.61
CA GLU A 127 3.78 -8.86 7.93
C GLU A 127 4.91 -7.95 8.41
N ARG A 128 5.84 -7.57 7.54
CA ARG A 128 6.96 -6.68 7.89
C ARG A 128 6.45 -5.32 8.35
N VAL A 129 5.49 -4.75 7.62
CA VAL A 129 4.91 -3.45 7.93
C VAL A 129 4.08 -3.52 9.21
N ALA A 130 3.36 -4.62 9.44
CA ALA A 130 2.61 -4.82 10.68
C ALA A 130 3.51 -4.96 11.90
N MET A 131 4.56 -5.78 11.83
CA MET A 131 5.54 -5.97 12.90
C MET A 131 6.24 -4.65 13.26
N ALA A 132 6.72 -3.92 12.26
CA ALA A 132 7.31 -2.60 12.48
C ALA A 132 6.27 -1.60 13.03
N GLY A 133 5.03 -1.68 12.56
CA GLY A 133 3.91 -0.82 12.95
C GLY A 133 3.49 -0.92 14.41
N VAL A 134 3.59 -2.11 15.01
CA VAL A 134 3.42 -2.31 16.47
C VAL A 134 4.68 -2.00 17.29
N GLY A 135 5.77 -1.60 16.63
CA GLY A 135 7.06 -1.30 17.27
C GLY A 135 7.83 -2.54 17.70
N TRP A 136 7.62 -3.68 17.04
CA TRP A 136 8.33 -4.94 17.31
C TRP A 136 9.45 -5.16 16.29
N VAL A 137 10.47 -5.89 16.73
CA VAL A 137 11.60 -6.34 15.92
C VAL A 137 11.76 -7.83 16.11
N TYR A 138 11.87 -8.54 15.00
CA TYR A 138 12.23 -9.95 14.99
C TYR A 138 13.74 -10.07 14.80
N ALA A 139 14.43 -10.83 15.65
CA ALA A 139 15.86 -11.04 15.57
C ALA A 139 16.20 -12.34 14.84
N ALA A 140 17.43 -12.43 14.32
CA ALA A 140 17.95 -13.66 13.71
C ALA A 140 17.97 -14.86 14.67
N SER A 141 17.95 -14.63 15.99
CA SER A 141 17.84 -15.65 17.02
C SER A 141 16.48 -16.33 17.13
N GLY A 142 15.49 -15.92 16.32
CA GLY A 142 14.13 -16.47 16.42
C GLY A 142 13.26 -15.82 17.50
N VAL A 143 13.76 -14.74 18.12
CA VAL A 143 13.06 -14.01 19.18
C VAL A 143 12.47 -12.72 18.62
N ALA A 144 11.17 -12.52 18.84
CA ALA A 144 10.50 -11.24 18.60
C ALA A 144 10.48 -10.43 19.90
N SER A 145 10.77 -9.13 19.82
CA SER A 145 10.77 -8.26 20.99
C SER A 145 10.41 -6.82 20.62
N ARG A 146 9.92 -6.04 21.59
CA ARG A 146 9.65 -4.63 21.38
C ARG A 146 10.96 -3.87 21.11
N SER A 147 10.95 -3.01 20.09
CA SER A 147 12.09 -2.14 19.78
C SER A 147 12.39 -1.22 20.97
N ARG A 148 13.69 -1.01 21.25
CA ARG A 148 14.13 -0.04 22.27
C ARG A 148 13.66 1.38 21.98
N GLN A 149 13.41 1.72 20.71
CA GLN A 149 12.91 3.02 20.29
C GLN A 149 11.38 3.18 20.46
N ALA A 150 10.65 2.08 20.63
CA ALA A 150 9.20 2.05 20.85
C ALA A 150 8.83 1.63 22.29
N ALA A 151 9.82 1.57 23.19
CA ALA A 151 9.61 1.26 24.60
C ALA A 151 9.14 2.52 25.33
N ALA A 152 7.83 2.69 25.43
CA ALA A 152 7.22 3.70 26.28
C ALA A 152 7.61 3.49 27.76
N PRO A 153 7.87 4.55 28.54
CA PRO A 153 8.13 4.43 29.97
C PRO A 153 6.88 3.85 30.67
N GLY A 154 7.01 2.64 31.22
CA GLY A 154 5.94 1.96 31.98
C GLY A 154 5.46 0.63 31.40
N ARG A 155 5.82 0.26 30.16
CA ARG A 155 5.60 -1.11 29.64
C ARG A 155 6.88 -1.94 29.78
N ALA A 156 6.79 -3.05 30.53
CA ALA A 156 7.88 -3.99 30.72
C ALA A 156 8.44 -4.50 29.38
N ALA A 157 9.77 -4.70 29.32
CA ALA A 157 10.41 -5.33 28.18
C ALA A 157 9.81 -6.74 27.98
N CYS A 158 9.14 -6.94 26.84
CA CYS A 158 8.52 -8.21 26.49
C CYS A 158 9.27 -8.88 25.34
N ARG A 159 9.44 -10.19 25.43
CA ARG A 159 10.08 -11.04 24.43
C ARG A 159 9.18 -12.24 24.16
N LEU A 160 9.02 -12.58 22.90
CA LEU A 160 8.32 -13.76 22.43
C LEU A 160 9.33 -14.68 21.74
N THR A 161 9.37 -15.93 22.20
CA THR A 161 10.16 -16.99 21.57
C THR A 161 9.24 -17.83 20.71
N LEU A 162 9.55 -17.92 19.42
CA LEU A 162 8.77 -18.73 18.50
C LEU A 162 9.16 -20.19 18.64
N LEU A 163 8.22 -21.02 19.11
CA LEU A 163 8.45 -22.46 19.28
C LEU A 163 8.23 -23.22 17.97
N ARG A 164 7.14 -22.91 17.29
CA ARG A 164 6.74 -23.56 16.05
C ARG A 164 5.95 -22.59 15.18
N ARG A 165 6.12 -22.71 13.87
CA ARG A 165 5.30 -22.00 12.87
C ARG A 165 4.52 -23.01 12.06
N HIS A 166 3.35 -22.56 11.61
CA HIS A 166 2.53 -23.27 10.65
C HIS A 166 2.53 -22.48 9.35
N HIS A 167 2.53 -23.18 8.22
CA HIS A 167 2.45 -22.56 6.92
C HIS A 167 1.03 -22.09 6.65
N PHE A 168 0.89 -20.96 5.96
CA PHE A 168 -0.37 -20.57 5.37
C PHE A 168 -0.67 -21.51 4.19
N SER A 169 -1.83 -22.17 4.23
CA SER A 169 -2.35 -23.00 3.13
C SER A 169 -3.63 -22.35 2.62
N SER A 170 -3.82 -22.39 1.30
CA SER A 170 -5.02 -21.89 0.62
C SER A 170 -6.08 -22.98 0.38
N GLU A 171 -5.82 -24.20 0.86
CA GLU A 171 -6.75 -25.34 0.78
C GLU A 171 -7.97 -25.18 1.71
#